data_AF-A0A7W4BYQ2-F1
#
_entry.id   AF-A0A7W4BYQ2-F1
#
_cell.length_a   1.000
_cell.length_b   1.000
_cell.length_c   1.000
_cell.angle_alpha   90.00
_cell.angle_beta   90.00
_cell.angle_gamma   90.00
#
_symmetry.space_group_name_H-M   'P 1'
#
loop_
_entity.id
_entity.type
_entity.pdbx_description
1 polymer ?
#
loop_
_entity_poly.entity_id
_entity_poly.type
_entity_poly.pdbx_seq_one_letter_code
_entity_poly.pdbx_strand_id
1 'polypeptide(L)'
;MLFHGDSSGSESIYLQGKVNGVSLQWYATGELFKKMNYENGLEVGLQQAWRRNGKLYNNYQYINGRVFGLKRANMCVGLEDENVIESD
;
A
#
# COMPACT_ATOMS: atom_id res chain seq x y z
N MET A 1 -11.95 -5.74 -24.30
CA MET A 1 -11.07 -5.37 -23.18
C MET A 1 -9.66 -5.74 -23.61
N LEU A 2 -8.81 -4.76 -23.90
CA LEU A 2 -7.45 -4.99 -24.38
C LEU A 2 -6.53 -5.10 -23.15
N PHE A 3 -5.88 -6.25 -22.98
CA PHE A 3 -4.80 -6.43 -22.02
C PHE A 3 -3.50 -6.02 -22.73
N HIS A 4 -2.89 -4.92 -22.29
CA HIS A 4 -1.48 -4.63 -22.60
C HIS A 4 -0.65 -5.11 -21.41
N GLY A 5 0.34 -5.96 -21.71
CA GLY A 5 1.20 -6.66 -20.76
C GLY A 5 1.94 -5.71 -19.80
N ASP A 6 2.30 -6.26 -18.64
CA ASP A 6 2.85 -5.63 -17.42
C ASP A 6 1.87 -4.81 -16.56
N SER A 7 0.60 -5.23 -16.50
CA SER A 7 -0.42 -4.52 -15.71
C SER A 7 -0.33 -4.86 -14.21
N SER A 8 0.26 -3.97 -13.41
CA SER A 8 -0.07 -3.88 -11.98
C SER A 8 -1.60 -3.84 -11.80
N GLY A 9 -2.15 -4.72 -10.97
CA GLY A 9 -3.58 -4.78 -10.71
C GLY A 9 -4.03 -3.72 -9.69
N SER A 10 -5.28 -3.28 -9.79
CA SER A 10 -5.91 -2.47 -8.74
C SER A 10 -7.41 -2.73 -8.66
N GLU A 11 -7.95 -2.76 -7.44
CA GLU A 11 -9.38 -2.92 -7.17
C GLU A 11 -9.83 -1.82 -6.21
N SER A 12 -10.97 -1.20 -6.47
CA SER A 12 -11.54 -0.16 -5.62
C SER A 12 -13.03 -0.05 -5.84
N ILE A 13 -13.76 0.18 -4.75
CA ILE A 13 -15.20 0.44 -4.78
C ILE A 13 -15.42 1.94 -4.87
N TYR A 14 -16.34 2.38 -5.73
CA TYR A 14 -16.69 3.79 -5.90
C TYR A 14 -18.16 4.03 -5.57
N LEU A 15 -18.41 5.07 -4.76
CA LEU A 15 -19.74 5.58 -4.45
C LEU A 15 -19.80 7.06 -4.86
N GLN A 16 -20.77 7.43 -5.70
CA GLN A 16 -20.93 8.81 -6.21
C GLN A 16 -19.63 9.39 -6.82
N GLY A 17 -18.87 8.54 -7.54
CA GLY A 17 -17.61 8.93 -8.17
C GLY A 17 -16.41 9.04 -7.23
N LYS A 18 -16.55 8.69 -5.94
CA LYS A 18 -15.46 8.71 -4.95
C LYS A 18 -15.16 7.31 -4.44
N VAL A 19 -13.89 7.02 -4.16
CA VAL A 19 -13.51 5.72 -3.57
C VAL A 19 -14.13 5.58 -2.18
N ASN A 20 -14.75 4.43 -1.91
CA ASN A 20 -15.47 4.17 -0.67
C ASN A 20 -15.37 2.69 -0.29
N GLY A 21 -14.61 2.39 0.75
CA GLY A 21 -14.28 1.04 1.20
C GLY A 21 -12.80 0.73 1.01
N VAL A 22 -12.50 -0.57 0.87
CA VAL A 22 -11.13 -1.07 0.71
C VAL A 22 -10.67 -0.86 -0.73
N SER A 23 -9.49 -0.28 -0.90
CA SER A 23 -8.76 -0.17 -2.15
C SER A 23 -7.50 -1.04 -2.07
N LEU A 24 -7.30 -1.88 -3.07
CA LEU A 24 -6.19 -2.82 -3.17
C LEU A 24 -5.37 -2.53 -4.42
N GLN A 25 -4.06 -2.66 -4.33
CA GLN A 25 -3.14 -2.59 -5.45
C GLN A 25 -2.11 -3.70 -5.33
N TRP A 26 -1.70 -4.27 -6.46
CA TRP A 26 -0.76 -5.37 -6.53
C TRP A 26 0.42 -5.04 -7.45
N TYR A 27 1.57 -5.63 -7.17
CA TYR A 27 2.67 -5.67 -8.13
C TYR A 27 2.25 -6.46 -9.37
N ALA A 28 2.95 -6.27 -10.49
CA ALA A 28 2.72 -7.06 -11.71
C ALA A 28 2.92 -8.57 -11.48
N THR A 29 3.72 -8.93 -10.48
CA THR A 29 3.98 -10.30 -10.01
C THR A 29 2.84 -10.88 -9.15
N GLY A 30 1.86 -10.07 -8.73
CA GLY A 30 0.63 -10.51 -8.05
C GLY A 30 0.64 -10.35 -6.53
N GLU A 31 1.75 -9.97 -5.89
CA GLU A 31 1.79 -9.71 -4.45
C GLU A 31 1.12 -8.37 -4.11
N LEU A 32 0.52 -8.30 -2.93
CA LEU A 32 -0.18 -7.11 -2.46
C LEU A 32 0.82 -5.97 -2.21
N PHE A 33 0.68 -4.89 -2.98
CA PHE A 33 1.48 -3.67 -2.82
C PHE A 33 0.87 -2.74 -1.78
N LYS A 34 -0.46 -2.53 -1.83
CA LYS A 34 -1.14 -1.50 -1.04
C LYS A 34 -2.55 -1.93 -0.67
N LYS A 35 -2.93 -1.70 0.58
CA LYS A 35 -4.30 -1.84 1.09
C LYS A 35 -4.66 -0.57 1.83
N MET A 36 -5.63 0.15 1.29
CA MET A 36 -6.10 1.40 1.85
C MET A 36 -7.57 1.34 2.17
N ASN A 37 -7.98 2.07 3.19
CA ASN A 37 -9.38 2.21 3.59
C ASN A 37 -9.82 3.65 3.38
N TYR A 38 -10.92 3.81 2.65
CA TYR A 38 -11.51 5.10 2.30
C TYR A 38 -12.98 5.20 2.70
N GLU A 39 -13.41 6.41 3.04
CA GLU A 39 -14.84 6.77 3.17
C GLU A 39 -15.05 8.10 2.44
N ASN A 40 -15.98 8.13 1.48
CA ASN A 40 -16.28 9.30 0.65
C ASN A 40 -15.03 9.97 0.03
N GLY A 41 -14.05 9.16 -0.39
CA GLY A 41 -12.79 9.61 -0.99
C GLY A 41 -11.69 10.00 0.00
N LEU A 42 -11.92 9.90 1.31
CA LEU A 42 -10.96 10.28 2.36
C LEU A 42 -10.40 9.05 3.07
N GLU A 43 -9.12 9.04 3.40
CA GLU A 43 -8.51 7.94 4.17
C GLU A 43 -9.15 7.83 5.56
N VAL A 44 -9.47 6.62 5.99
CA VAL A 44 -10.00 6.31 7.33
C VAL A 44 -9.40 5.01 7.85
N GLY A 45 -9.11 4.92 9.14
CA GLY A 45 -8.60 3.70 9.75
C GLY A 45 -7.24 3.26 9.18
N LEU A 46 -6.98 1.95 9.19
CA LEU A 46 -5.66 1.37 8.91
C LEU A 46 -5.29 1.43 7.42
N GLN A 47 -4.05 1.84 7.16
CA GLN A 47 -3.44 1.93 5.83
C GLN A 47 -2.15 1.13 5.86
N GLN A 48 -1.98 0.25 4.86
CA GLN A 48 -0.81 -0.62 4.77
C GLN A 48 -0.25 -0.64 3.36
N ALA A 49 1.08 -0.69 3.27
CA ALA A 49 1.78 -0.94 2.03
C ALA A 49 2.97 -1.85 2.30
N TRP A 50 3.26 -2.73 1.35
CA TRP A 50 4.32 -3.73 1.46
C TRP A 50 5.29 -3.60 0.30
N ARG A 51 6.56 -3.90 0.56
CA ARG A 51 7.57 -4.13 -0.47
C ARG A 51 7.31 -5.49 -1.13
N ARG A 52 7.92 -5.76 -2.29
CA ARG A 52 7.82 -7.07 -2.98
C ARG A 52 8.22 -8.24 -2.08
N ASN A 53 9.20 -8.05 -1.19
CA ASN A 53 9.61 -9.04 -0.19
C ASN A 53 8.64 -9.23 0.98
N GLY A 54 7.44 -8.65 0.93
CA GLY A 54 6.40 -8.78 1.95
C GLY A 54 6.63 -7.94 3.22
N LYS A 55 7.74 -7.19 3.32
CA LYS A 55 7.97 -6.32 4.48
C LYS A 55 7.13 -5.05 4.41
N LEU A 56 6.59 -4.64 5.55
CA LEU A 56 5.81 -3.41 5.66
C LEU A 56 6.65 -2.18 5.34
N TYR A 57 6.13 -1.35 4.43
CA TYR A 57 6.66 -0.03 4.07
C TYR A 57 5.83 1.09 4.71
N ASN A 58 4.52 0.92 4.78
CA ASN A 58 3.60 1.78 5.51
C ASN A 58 2.72 0.93 6.43
N ASN A 59 2.50 1.41 7.65
CA ASN A 59 1.57 0.84 8.60
C ASN A 59 1.09 1.95 9.54
N TYR A 60 0.05 2.68 9.13
CA TYR A 60 -0.48 3.80 9.88
C TYR A 60 -2.00 3.81 9.90
N GLN A 61 -2.60 4.46 10.88
CA GLN A 61 -4.03 4.73 10.93
C GLN A 61 -4.33 6.21 10.70
N TYR A 62 -5.43 6.49 9.99
CA TYR A 62 -6.00 7.81 9.88
C TYR A 62 -7.20 7.94 10.83
N ILE A 63 -7.04 8.74 11.89
CA ILE A 63 -8.04 8.91 12.95
C ILE A 63 -8.28 10.41 13.13
N ASN A 64 -9.52 10.86 12.92
CA ASN A 64 -9.95 12.26 13.10
C ASN A 64 -9.03 13.28 12.39
N GLY A 65 -8.65 13.01 11.15
CA GLY A 65 -7.80 13.91 10.37
C GLY A 65 -6.29 13.77 10.61
N ARG A 66 -5.86 12.83 11.46
CA ARG A 66 -4.46 12.69 11.88
C ARG A 66 -3.93 11.29 11.63
N VAL A 67 -2.64 11.22 11.31
CA VAL A 67 -1.91 9.99 11.03
C VAL A 67 -1.21 9.49 12.30
N PHE A 68 -1.36 8.19 12.59
CA PHE A 68 -0.69 7.51 13.69
C PHE A 68 0.01 6.25 13.20
N GLY A 69 1.31 6.14 13.43
CA GLY A 69 2.10 4.97 13.06
C GLY A 69 3.17 5.27 12.01
N LEU A 70 3.59 4.22 11.31
CA LEU A 70 4.78 4.24 10.47
C LEU A 70 4.42 4.64 9.04
N LYS A 71 5.00 5.74 8.59
CA LYS A 71 4.86 6.22 7.21
C LYS A 71 6.25 6.31 6.58
N ARG A 72 6.41 5.63 5.44
CA ARG A 72 7.66 5.54 4.67
C ARG A 72 8.80 5.04 5.54
N ALA A 73 8.59 3.91 6.20
CA ALA A 73 9.63 3.31 7.03
C ALA A 73 10.82 2.91 6.14
N ASN A 74 11.96 3.58 6.38
CA ASN A 74 13.25 3.06 5.98
C ASN A 74 13.58 1.93 6.95
N MET A 75 13.97 0.76 6.45
CA MET A 75 14.47 -0.28 7.34
C MET A 75 15.81 0.17 7.91
N CYS A 76 16.11 -0.19 9.16
CA CYS A 76 17.38 0.14 9.81
C CYS A 76 18.60 -0.49 9.09
N VAL A 77 18.33 -1.44 8.20
CA VAL A 77 19.26 -2.12 7.30
C VAL A 77 19.10 -1.58 5.89
N GLY A 78 20.22 -1.27 5.24
CA GLY A 78 20.24 -0.91 3.81
C GLY A 78 19.70 -2.07 2.97
N LEU A 79 18.93 -1.74 1.93
CA LEU A 79 18.55 -2.70 0.91
C LEU A 79 19.37 -2.39 -0.35
N GLU A 80 20.29 -3.27 -0.73
CA GLU A 80 20.76 -3.34 -2.12
C GLU A 80 19.96 -4.42 -2.83
N ASP A 81 19.38 -4.07 -3.99
CA ASP A 81 18.60 -4.98 -4.84
C ASP A 81 17.53 -5.80 -4.08
N GLU A 82 16.83 -5.15 -3.15
CA GLU A 82 15.71 -5.72 -2.37
C GLU A 82 16.11 -6.76 -1.31
N ASN A 83 17.41 -6.99 -1.09
CA ASN A 83 17.94 -7.89 -0.07
C ASN A 83 18.34 -7.14 1.20
N VAL A 84 18.04 -7.74 2.34
CA VAL A 84 18.39 -7.21 3.67
C VAL A 84 19.87 -7.44 3.90
N ILE A 85 20.64 -6.37 3.98
CA ILE A 85 22.04 -6.45 4.38
C ILE A 85 22.11 -6.06 5.85
N GLU A 86 22.32 -7.04 6.73
CA GLU A 86 22.71 -6.76 8.10
C GLU A 86 24.16 -6.27 8.06
N SER A 87 24.39 -5.01 8.45
CA SER A 87 25.74 -4.50 8.69
C SER A 87 26.16 -4.91 10.10
N ASP A 88 27.18 -5.78 10.18
CA ASP A 88 27.90 -6.09 11.43
C ASP A 88 28.53 -4.84 12.09
#